data_AF-A0A1X1NP01-F1
#
_entry.id   AF-A0A1X1NP01-F1
#
_cell.length_a   1.000
_cell.length_b   1.000
_cell.length_c   1.000
_cell.angle_alpha   90.00
_cell.angle_beta   90.00
_cell.angle_gamma   90.00
#
_symmetry.space_group_name_H-M   'P 1'
#
loop_
_entity.id
_entity.type
_entity.pdbx_description
1 polymer ?
#
loop_
_entity_poly.entity_id
_entity_poly.type
_entity_poly.pdbx_seq_one_letter_code
_entity_poly.pdbx_strand_id
1 'polypeptide(L)'
;MSEQYEYFVDTDPGYTVERPSSLWRRSGDSWEYLSLLTWEWCGVGQDNPVRMQPLPEALHPVTAERAKELEADRQGWVRYWAEYEDEAAWRDGEAPFSVVRRRRSPERIFDEAFMVGNTWEPTARVFDYFSARADELTYLAEVTPEEAERLLRQIRGVSGATDL
;
A
#
# COMPACT_ATOMS: atom_id res chain seq x y z
N MET A 1 13.29 -24.42 -20.44
CA MET A 1 14.32 -23.94 -19.49
C MET A 1 13.59 -22.96 -18.59
N SER A 2 13.54 -23.20 -17.28
CA SER A 2 12.89 -22.27 -16.36
C SER A 2 13.73 -21.00 -16.30
N GLU A 3 13.16 -19.85 -16.61
CA GLU A 3 13.85 -18.57 -16.47
C GLU A 3 14.23 -18.37 -15.00
N GLN A 4 15.51 -18.11 -14.76
CA GLN A 4 16.05 -17.95 -13.42
C GLN A 4 16.01 -16.48 -13.06
N TYR A 5 14.92 -16.08 -12.39
CA TYR A 5 14.73 -14.71 -11.92
C TYR A 5 15.49 -14.45 -10.62
N GLU A 6 16.12 -13.29 -10.53
CA GLU A 6 16.55 -12.67 -9.27
C GLU A 6 15.42 -11.79 -8.74
N TYR A 7 15.15 -11.83 -7.44
CA TYR A 7 14.04 -11.11 -6.82
C TYR A 7 14.54 -10.04 -5.86
N PHE A 8 13.82 -8.92 -5.83
CA PHE A 8 14.17 -7.77 -5.02
C PHE A 8 12.91 -7.13 -4.44
N VAL A 9 13.07 -6.50 -3.28
CA VAL A 9 12.06 -5.61 -2.72
C VAL A 9 12.60 -4.19 -2.69
N ASP A 10 11.70 -3.22 -2.86
CA ASP A 10 12.02 -1.80 -2.77
C ASP A 10 11.57 -1.24 -1.41
N THR A 11 12.49 -0.61 -0.68
CA THR A 11 12.22 0.03 0.61
C THR A 11 12.30 1.55 0.52
N ASP A 12 11.56 2.14 -0.42
CA ASP A 12 11.22 3.56 -0.46
C ASP A 12 10.99 4.17 0.94
N PRO A 13 11.17 5.50 1.13
CA PRO A 13 11.03 6.14 2.44
C PRO A 13 9.73 5.75 3.17
N GLY A 14 9.87 5.20 4.38
CA GLY A 14 8.76 4.74 5.21
C GLY A 14 8.33 3.28 4.99
N TYR A 15 9.10 2.50 4.22
CA TYR A 15 8.92 1.05 4.01
C TYR A 15 10.15 0.27 4.50
N THR A 16 9.97 -1.03 4.73
CA THR A 16 11.04 -1.94 5.20
C THR A 16 11.06 -3.22 4.37
N VAL A 17 12.05 -4.10 4.58
CA VAL A 17 12.12 -5.39 3.87
C VAL A 17 10.92 -6.30 4.23
N GLU A 18 10.41 -6.17 5.45
CA GLU A 18 9.25 -6.90 5.95
C GLU A 18 7.93 -6.34 5.40
N ARG A 19 7.87 -5.03 5.19
CA ARG A 19 6.74 -4.31 4.58
C ARG A 19 7.24 -3.42 3.44
N PRO A 20 7.59 -4.02 2.29
CA PRO A 20 8.20 -3.28 1.21
C PRO A 20 7.17 -2.46 0.43
N SER A 21 7.67 -1.48 -0.32
CA SER A 21 6.85 -0.63 -1.17
C SER A 21 6.45 -1.30 -2.48
N SER A 22 7.26 -2.23 -2.97
CA SER A 22 7.02 -2.99 -4.20
C SER A 22 7.93 -4.22 -4.32
N LEU A 23 7.52 -5.18 -5.14
CA LEU A 23 8.26 -6.40 -5.47
C LEU A 23 8.74 -6.34 -6.92
N TRP A 24 9.99 -6.73 -7.13
CA TRP A 24 10.67 -6.69 -8.42
C TRP A 24 11.32 -8.02 -8.72
N ARG A 25 11.45 -8.33 -10.01
CA ARG A 25 12.26 -9.45 -10.48
C ARG A 25 13.03 -9.07 -11.73
N ARG A 26 14.14 -9.77 -11.95
CA ARG A 26 15.07 -9.51 -13.03
C ARG A 26 15.51 -10.80 -13.69
N SER A 27 15.58 -10.80 -15.02
CA SER A 27 16.16 -11.87 -15.83
C SER A 27 17.10 -11.24 -16.88
N GLY A 28 18.40 -11.46 -16.76
CA GLY A 28 19.40 -10.78 -17.59
C GLY A 28 19.38 -9.27 -17.36
N ASP A 29 19.02 -8.48 -18.37
CA ASP A 29 18.87 -7.02 -18.28
C ASP A 29 17.39 -6.57 -18.20
N SER A 30 16.46 -7.52 -18.27
CA SER A 30 15.03 -7.23 -18.24
C SER A 30 14.53 -7.15 -16.80
N TRP A 31 13.83 -6.07 -16.49
CA TRP A 31 13.22 -5.83 -15.19
C TRP A 31 11.71 -5.91 -15.28
N GLU A 32 11.12 -6.50 -14.25
CA GLU A 32 9.69 -6.58 -14.06
C GLU A 32 9.34 -6.23 -12.61
N TYR A 33 8.14 -5.68 -12.41
CA TYR A 33 7.58 -5.42 -11.09
C TYR A 33 6.22 -6.09 -10.95
N LEU A 34 5.82 -6.44 -9.73
CA LEU A 34 4.47 -6.89 -9.44
C LEU A 34 3.55 -5.67 -9.39
N SER A 35 2.62 -5.56 -10.35
CA SER A 35 1.54 -4.58 -10.28
C SER A 35 0.57 -4.98 -9.18
N LEU A 36 0.37 -4.13 -8.18
CA LEU A 36 -0.66 -4.36 -7.16
C LEU A 36 -2.07 -3.99 -7.64
N LEU A 37 -2.21 -3.54 -8.89
CA LEU A 37 -3.49 -3.19 -9.50
C LEU A 37 -4.07 -4.36 -10.26
N THR A 38 -3.26 -4.99 -11.12
CA THR A 38 -3.68 -6.15 -11.91
C THR A 38 -3.26 -7.47 -11.25
N TRP A 39 -2.35 -7.42 -10.28
CA TRP A 39 -1.71 -8.59 -9.68
C TRP A 39 -0.90 -9.41 -10.69
N GLU A 40 -0.26 -8.72 -11.63
CA GLU A 40 0.53 -9.32 -12.69
C GLU A 40 1.95 -8.74 -12.69
N TRP A 41 2.90 -9.53 -13.20
CA TRP A 41 4.25 -9.06 -13.44
C TRP A 41 4.26 -8.19 -14.71
N CYS A 42 4.73 -6.95 -14.58
CA CYS A 42 4.76 -5.95 -15.64
C CYS A 42 6.19 -5.55 -15.98
N GLY A 43 6.50 -5.44 -17.27
CA GLY A 43 7.81 -5.02 -17.75
C GLY A 43 8.11 -3.55 -17.49
N VAL A 44 9.39 -3.24 -17.36
CA VAL A 44 9.93 -1.87 -17.28
C VAL A 44 10.42 -1.43 -18.66
N GLY A 45 10.12 -0.19 -19.07
CA GLY A 45 10.64 0.34 -20.34
C GLY A 45 9.95 1.63 -20.80
N GLN A 46 10.38 2.18 -21.93
CA GLN A 46 9.85 3.47 -22.44
C GLN A 46 8.36 3.44 -22.76
N ASP A 47 7.85 2.29 -23.20
CA ASP A 47 6.44 2.10 -23.55
C ASP A 47 5.57 1.65 -22.36
N ASN A 48 6.16 1.50 -21.16
CA ASN A 48 5.47 1.07 -19.96
C ASN A 48 5.24 2.22 -18.97
N PRO A 49 4.25 2.10 -18.07
CA PRO A 49 4.01 3.09 -17.01
C PRO A 49 5.24 3.34 -16.12
N VAL A 50 6.01 2.27 -15.87
CA VAL A 50 7.26 2.32 -15.12
C VAL A 50 8.43 2.28 -16.09
N ARG A 51 9.22 3.35 -16.11
CA ARG A 51 10.30 3.56 -17.07
C ARG A 51 11.66 3.10 -16.59
N MET A 52 11.85 3.05 -15.28
CA MET A 52 13.12 2.71 -14.64
C MET A 52 12.85 1.85 -13.41
N GLN A 53 13.78 0.95 -13.13
CA GLN A 53 13.87 0.24 -11.87
C GLN A 53 14.19 1.21 -10.73
N PRO A 54 13.96 0.81 -9.46
CA PRO A 54 14.30 1.64 -8.32
C PRO A 54 15.80 1.89 -8.20
N LEU A 55 16.17 2.87 -7.37
CA LEU A 55 17.57 3.16 -7.10
C LEU A 55 18.23 1.94 -6.43
N PRO A 56 19.47 1.59 -6.79
CA PRO A 56 20.15 0.42 -6.23
C PRO A 56 20.24 0.41 -4.70
N GLU A 57 20.24 1.59 -4.07
CA GLU A 57 20.30 1.76 -2.61
C GLU A 57 18.99 1.44 -1.88
N ALA A 58 17.85 1.46 -2.58
CA ALA A 58 16.54 1.07 -2.06
C ALA A 58 16.16 -0.38 -2.41
N LEU A 59 16.95 -1.05 -3.26
CA LEU A 59 16.72 -2.43 -3.69
C LEU A 59 17.42 -3.42 -2.77
N HIS A 60 16.63 -4.31 -2.19
CA HIS A 60 17.11 -5.38 -1.31
C HIS A 60 16.81 -6.75 -1.93
N PRO A 61 17.84 -7.60 -2.15
CA PRO A 61 17.61 -8.92 -2.70
C PRO A 61 16.82 -9.79 -1.72
N VAL A 62 15.92 -10.60 -2.26
CA VAL A 62 15.14 -11.60 -1.51
C VAL A 62 15.19 -12.95 -2.21
N THR A 63 14.93 -14.03 -1.47
CA THR A 63 14.84 -15.37 -2.06
C THR A 63 13.58 -15.51 -2.89
N ALA A 64 13.56 -16.47 -3.82
CA ALA A 64 12.38 -16.77 -4.61
C ALA A 64 11.21 -17.26 -3.73
N GLU A 65 11.50 -17.97 -2.62
CA GLU A 65 10.51 -18.36 -1.63
C GLU A 65 9.88 -17.13 -0.97
N ARG A 66 10.71 -16.17 -0.54
CA ARG A 66 10.21 -14.94 0.09
C ARG A 66 9.40 -14.09 -0.89
N ALA A 67 9.82 -14.02 -2.15
CA ALA A 67 9.07 -13.32 -3.20
C ALA A 67 7.68 -13.95 -3.39
N LYS A 68 7.57 -15.28 -3.37
CA LYS A 68 6.27 -15.97 -3.46
C LYS A 68 5.38 -15.74 -2.24
N GLU A 69 5.94 -15.68 -1.04
CA GLU A 69 5.19 -15.31 0.17
C GLU A 69 4.60 -13.90 0.04
N LEU A 70 5.42 -12.95 -0.40
CA LEU A 70 5.00 -11.57 -0.61
C LEU A 70 3.95 -11.45 -1.74
N GLU A 71 4.12 -12.18 -2.84
CA GLU A 71 3.15 -12.25 -3.95
C GLU A 71 1.83 -12.95 -3.57
N ALA A 72 1.82 -13.78 -2.52
CA ALA A 72 0.60 -14.38 -2.00
C ALA A 72 -0.13 -13.48 -0.99
N ASP A 73 0.59 -12.59 -0.31
CA ASP A 73 0.04 -11.71 0.73
C ASP A 73 -0.51 -10.40 0.14
N ARG A 74 -1.70 -10.46 -0.48
CA ARG A 74 -2.38 -9.28 -1.03
C ARG A 74 -2.61 -8.16 -0.01
N GLN A 75 -2.91 -8.51 1.25
CA GLN A 75 -3.21 -7.53 2.30
C GLN A 75 -1.94 -6.87 2.85
N GLY A 76 -0.82 -7.58 2.89
CA GLY A 76 0.45 -7.07 3.41
C GLY A 76 1.00 -5.86 2.67
N TRP A 77 0.53 -5.61 1.44
CA TRP A 77 0.91 -4.44 0.64
C TRP A 77 0.06 -3.20 0.89
N VAL A 78 -1.02 -3.33 1.65
CA VAL A 78 -1.96 -2.24 1.92
C VAL A 78 -1.67 -1.67 3.29
N ARG A 79 -1.50 -0.36 3.36
CA ARG A 79 -1.44 0.36 4.64
C ARG A 79 -2.80 0.94 4.95
N TYR A 80 -3.23 0.82 6.20
CA TYR A 80 -4.52 1.30 6.68
C TYR A 80 -4.32 2.33 7.78
N TRP A 81 -5.20 3.32 7.83
CA TRP A 81 -5.28 4.27 8.92
C TRP A 81 -6.72 4.46 9.36
N ALA A 82 -6.93 4.53 10.66
CA ALA A 82 -8.15 5.05 11.25
C ALA A 82 -8.16 6.58 11.16
N GLU A 83 -9.26 7.14 10.70
CA GLU A 83 -9.42 8.58 10.47
C GLU A 83 -10.23 9.23 11.61
N TYR A 84 -9.63 10.25 12.22
CA TYR A 84 -10.19 11.04 13.32
C TYR A 84 -10.31 12.50 12.90
N GLU A 85 -11.20 13.24 13.56
CA GLU A 85 -11.43 14.66 13.27
C GLU A 85 -10.15 15.48 13.40
N ASP A 86 -9.41 15.23 14.49
CA ASP A 86 -8.10 15.80 14.74
C ASP A 86 -7.29 14.92 15.73
N GLU A 87 -6.09 15.37 16.09
CA GLU A 87 -5.21 14.64 17.01
C GLU A 87 -5.74 14.66 18.46
N ALA A 88 -6.51 15.69 18.85
CA ALA A 88 -7.07 15.79 20.19
C ALA A 88 -8.17 14.73 20.39
N ALA A 89 -9.08 14.58 19.43
CA ALA A 89 -10.10 13.53 19.43
C ALA A 89 -9.48 12.13 19.57
N TRP A 90 -8.40 11.85 18.84
CA TRP A 90 -7.66 10.59 18.97
C TRP A 90 -7.07 10.40 20.38
N ARG A 91 -6.43 11.45 20.93
CA ARG A 91 -5.83 11.40 22.28
C ARG A 91 -6.87 11.24 23.38
N ASP A 92 -8.06 11.81 23.21
CA ASP A 92 -9.18 11.71 24.14
C ASP A 92 -9.92 10.37 24.04
N GLY A 93 -9.52 9.51 23.10
CA GLY A 93 -10.09 8.18 22.92
C GLY A 93 -11.43 8.18 22.22
N GLU A 94 -11.73 9.22 21.45
CA GLU A 94 -12.91 9.25 20.59
C GLU A 94 -12.82 8.16 19.51
N ALA A 95 -13.99 7.75 18.98
CA ALA A 95 -14.03 6.74 17.94
C ALA A 95 -13.63 7.35 16.59
N PRO A 96 -12.87 6.64 15.74
CA PRO A 96 -12.63 7.07 14.38
C PRO A 96 -13.93 7.07 13.58
N PHE A 97 -14.09 8.02 12.68
CA PHE A 97 -15.31 8.14 11.86
C PHE A 97 -15.21 7.40 10.53
N SER A 98 -14.00 7.00 10.13
CA SER A 98 -13.70 6.37 8.85
C SER A 98 -12.38 5.59 8.90
N VAL A 99 -12.12 4.84 7.83
CA VAL A 99 -10.83 4.19 7.58
C VAL A 99 -10.36 4.62 6.19
N VAL A 100 -9.08 4.97 6.09
CA VAL A 100 -8.39 5.23 4.83
C VAL A 100 -7.35 4.15 4.57
N ARG A 101 -7.04 3.90 3.31
CA ARG A 101 -5.99 2.96 2.91
C ARG A 101 -5.11 3.52 1.81
N ARG A 102 -3.89 3.00 1.72
CA ARG A 102 -2.94 3.27 0.64
C ARG A 102 -2.53 1.95 0.00
N ARG A 103 -2.70 1.87 -1.31
CA ARG A 103 -2.11 0.82 -2.16
C ARG A 103 -1.01 1.45 -3.00
N ARG A 104 0.24 1.02 -2.79
CA ARG A 104 1.41 1.55 -3.50
C ARG A 104 1.90 0.54 -4.52
N SER A 105 1.71 0.83 -5.80
CA SER A 105 2.31 0.08 -6.88
C SER A 105 3.36 0.96 -7.59
N PRO A 106 4.43 0.41 -8.18
CA PRO A 106 5.45 1.20 -8.88
C PRO A 106 4.90 2.20 -9.92
N GLU A 107 3.82 1.84 -10.59
CA GLU A 107 3.16 2.68 -11.59
C GLU A 107 2.27 3.77 -11.00
N ARG A 108 1.76 3.58 -9.76
CA ARG A 108 0.81 4.52 -9.14
C ARG A 108 0.54 4.23 -7.65
N ILE A 109 0.31 5.30 -6.90
CA ILE A 109 -0.22 5.27 -5.53
C ILE A 109 -1.73 5.53 -5.56
N PHE A 110 -2.49 4.73 -4.82
CA PHE A 110 -3.93 4.91 -4.62
C PHE A 110 -4.20 5.11 -3.14
N ASP A 111 -4.62 6.33 -2.82
CA ASP A 111 -5.15 6.68 -1.51
C ASP A 111 -6.68 6.62 -1.61
N GLU A 112 -7.30 5.85 -0.72
CA GLU A 112 -8.74 5.60 -0.74
C GLU A 112 -9.33 5.79 0.65
N ALA A 113 -10.54 6.33 0.75
CA ALA A 113 -11.33 6.42 1.98
C ALA A 113 -12.57 5.52 1.88
N PHE A 114 -13.01 4.97 3.01
CA PHE A 114 -14.22 4.14 3.03
C PHE A 114 -15.49 4.98 3.22
N MET A 115 -16.16 5.23 2.11
CA MET A 115 -17.26 6.20 2.04
C MET A 115 -18.59 5.63 2.52
N VAL A 116 -19.59 6.51 2.66
CA VAL A 116 -20.96 6.16 3.11
C VAL A 116 -21.62 5.11 2.21
N GLY A 117 -21.22 5.04 0.94
CA GLY A 117 -21.68 4.03 -0.01
C GLY A 117 -21.13 2.61 0.24
N ASN A 118 -20.37 2.39 1.32
CA ASN A 118 -19.65 1.16 1.61
C ASN A 118 -18.66 0.77 0.50
N THR A 119 -17.99 1.77 -0.06
CA THR A 119 -17.06 1.66 -1.17
C THR A 119 -15.76 2.39 -0.82
N TRP A 120 -14.64 1.83 -1.30
CA TRP A 120 -13.38 2.53 -1.34
C TRP A 120 -13.39 3.54 -2.48
N GLU A 121 -13.22 4.82 -2.17
CA GLU A 121 -13.17 5.88 -3.16
C GLU A 121 -11.87 6.69 -3.06
N PRO A 122 -11.35 7.23 -4.17
CA PRO A 122 -10.14 8.05 -4.16
C PRO A 122 -10.21 9.20 -3.16
N THR A 123 -9.13 9.41 -2.40
CA THR A 123 -9.03 10.51 -1.43
C THR A 123 -7.64 11.16 -1.48
N ALA A 124 -7.55 12.43 -1.07
CA ALA A 124 -6.27 13.13 -0.88
C ALA A 124 -5.77 13.07 0.58
N ARG A 125 -6.58 12.56 1.52
CA ARG A 125 -6.34 12.65 2.98
C ARG A 125 -4.98 12.11 3.41
N VAL A 126 -4.56 10.95 2.89
CA VAL A 126 -3.26 10.36 3.24
C VAL A 126 -2.11 11.20 2.69
N PHE A 127 -2.22 11.70 1.46
CA PHE A 127 -1.23 12.62 0.89
C PHE A 127 -1.15 13.94 1.68
N ASP A 128 -2.28 14.55 2.00
CA ASP A 128 -2.34 15.83 2.72
C ASP A 128 -1.73 15.70 4.14
N TYR A 129 -2.06 14.61 4.84
CA TYR A 129 -1.51 14.30 6.17
C TYR A 129 0.02 14.23 6.19
N PHE A 130 0.62 13.51 5.21
CA PHE A 130 2.08 13.39 5.16
C PHE A 130 2.80 14.56 4.45
N SER A 131 2.07 15.42 3.73
CA SER A 131 2.65 16.58 3.05
C SER A 131 2.50 17.90 3.82
N ALA A 132 1.82 17.90 4.96
CA ALA A 132 1.62 19.04 5.87
C ALA A 132 1.05 20.30 5.15
N ARG A 133 0.21 20.09 4.14
CA ARG A 133 -0.27 21.15 3.24
C ARG A 133 -1.64 21.74 3.57
N ALA A 134 -2.35 21.22 4.58
CA ALA A 134 -3.70 21.68 4.90
C ALA A 134 -3.79 22.25 6.32
N ASP A 135 -4.57 23.32 6.47
CA ASP A 135 -4.83 23.98 7.74
C ASP A 135 -5.88 23.22 8.59
N GLU A 136 -6.56 22.22 8.00
CA GLU A 136 -7.56 21.34 8.63
C GLU A 136 -7.23 19.86 8.33
N LEU A 137 -6.16 19.35 8.95
CA LEU A 137 -5.78 17.94 8.82
C LEU A 137 -6.54 17.07 9.81
N THR A 138 -7.36 16.17 9.27
CA THR A 138 -7.80 14.96 9.98
C THR A 138 -6.60 14.19 10.47
N TYR A 139 -6.70 13.60 11.66
CA TYR A 139 -5.62 12.78 12.19
C TYR A 139 -5.74 11.34 11.70
N LEU A 140 -4.61 10.77 11.28
CA LEU A 140 -4.51 9.39 10.78
C LEU A 140 -3.65 8.54 11.70
N ALA A 141 -4.26 7.56 12.36
CA ALA A 141 -3.56 6.57 13.16
C ALA A 141 -3.40 5.27 12.35
N GLU A 142 -2.17 4.80 12.15
CA GLU A 142 -1.93 3.55 11.41
C GLU A 142 -2.50 2.35 12.18
N VAL A 143 -3.17 1.46 11.46
CA VAL A 143 -3.83 0.27 12.02
C VAL A 143 -3.50 -0.97 11.17
N THR A 144 -3.66 -2.16 11.74
CA THR A 144 -3.51 -3.41 10.97
C THR A 144 -4.72 -3.66 10.05
N PRO A 145 -4.61 -4.53 9.03
CA PRO A 145 -5.74 -4.92 8.20
C PRO A 145 -6.91 -5.49 9.03
N GLU A 146 -6.64 -6.27 10.07
CA GLU A 146 -7.65 -6.84 10.96
C GLU A 146 -8.35 -5.77 11.80
N GLU A 147 -7.59 -4.76 12.25
CA GLU A 147 -8.14 -3.62 12.97
C GLU A 147 -8.98 -2.74 12.06
N ALA A 148 -8.54 -2.49 10.83
CA ALA A 148 -9.32 -1.79 9.81
C ALA A 148 -10.65 -2.49 9.53
N GLU A 149 -10.64 -3.80 9.30
CA GLU A 149 -11.85 -4.61 9.08
C GLU A 149 -12.80 -4.53 10.30
N ARG A 150 -12.25 -4.63 11.52
CA ARG A 150 -13.04 -4.48 12.76
C ARG A 150 -13.67 -3.09 12.86
N LEU A 151 -12.93 -2.02 12.55
CA LEU A 151 -13.43 -0.65 12.58
C LEU A 151 -14.53 -0.45 11.54
N LEU A 152 -14.33 -0.91 10.30
CA LEU A 152 -15.35 -0.81 9.26
C LEU A 152 -16.63 -1.56 9.63
N ARG A 153 -16.50 -2.72 10.28
CA ARG A 153 -17.66 -3.43 10.83
C ARG A 153 -18.38 -2.64 11.92
N GLN A 154 -17.65 -1.96 12.80
CA GLN A 154 -18.23 -1.14 13.88
C GLN A 154 -18.90 0.13 13.35
N ILE A 155 -18.25 0.83 12.42
CA ILE A 155 -18.70 2.12 11.88
C ILE A 155 -19.82 1.95 10.86
N ARG A 156 -19.73 0.92 10.00
CA ARG A 156 -20.60 0.74 8.83
C ARG A 156 -21.46 -0.52 8.85
N GLY A 157 -21.19 -1.46 9.76
CA GLY A 157 -21.91 -2.73 9.83
C GLY A 157 -21.59 -3.70 8.68
N VAL A 158 -20.50 -3.48 7.95
CA VAL A 158 -20.09 -4.31 6.80
C VAL A 158 -19.00 -5.31 7.17
N SER A 159 -18.79 -6.32 6.34
CA SER A 159 -17.69 -7.29 6.50
C SER A 159 -17.12 -7.67 5.13
N GLY A 160 -15.85 -8.06 5.10
CA GLY A 160 -15.08 -8.29 3.88
C GLY A 160 -14.73 -6.98 3.16
N ALA A 161 -14.69 -5.86 3.87
CA ALA A 161 -14.42 -4.57 3.25
C ALA A 161 -12.93 -4.42 2.90
N THR A 162 -12.05 -5.13 3.60
CA THR A 162 -10.62 -5.16 3.29
C THR A 162 -10.21 -6.23 2.29
N ASP A 163 -11.05 -7.22 1.96
CA ASP A 163 -10.72 -8.34 1.06
C ASP A 163 -10.25 -7.86 -0.34
N LEU A 164 -9.20 -8.50 -0.88
CA LEU A 164 -8.54 -8.19 -2.17
C LEU A 164 -8.23 -9.45 -2.99
#